data_AF-A0AAU5LH66-F1
#
_entry.id   AF-A0AAU5LH66-F1
#
_cell.length_a   1.000
_cell.length_b   1.000
_cell.length_c   1.000
_cell.angle_alpha   90.00
_cell.angle_beta   90.00
_cell.angle_gamma   90.00
#
_symmetry.space_group_name_H-M   'P 1'
#
loop_
_entity.id
_entity.type
_entity.pdbx_description
1 polymer ?
#
loop_
_entity_poly.entity_id
_entity_poly.type
_entity_poly.pdbx_seq_one_letter_code
_entity_poly.pdbx_strand_id
1 'polypeptide(L)'
;MAATITLAARAARGPALLPAVLAARTGYLHEPIVAGHEPQPFVIGYIDAACLPRGKAAIARTRLQLTEFADAEHLALGHIYVDYPGLGGSSFRVLLIAADRYNPQHILVPSLAHVETPADVRHGTQTRQELIQRHTLAKVRPLSGKRPRTARSA
;
A
#
# COMPACT_ATOMS: atom_id res chain seq x y z
N MET A 1 53.86 -40.39 21.69
CA MET A 1 53.07 -41.06 22.74
C MET A 1 51.61 -40.79 22.40
N ALA A 2 50.94 -41.65 21.62
CA ALA A 2 50.13 -42.82 22.07
C ALA A 2 49.00 -42.39 23.05
N ALA A 3 47.71 -42.66 22.88
CA ALA A 3 47.00 -43.56 21.98
C ALA A 3 45.52 -43.14 21.81
N THR A 4 44.97 -43.47 20.64
CA THR A 4 43.56 -43.59 20.28
C THR A 4 42.82 -44.53 21.23
N ILE A 5 41.61 -44.15 21.70
CA ILE A 5 40.66 -45.09 22.29
C ILE A 5 39.52 -45.32 21.31
N THR A 6 39.52 -46.53 20.75
CA THR A 6 38.42 -47.16 20.03
C THR A 6 37.57 -47.91 21.05
N LEU A 7 36.24 -47.75 21.03
CA LEU A 7 35.33 -48.74 21.61
C LEU A 7 34.17 -48.99 20.65
N ALA A 8 34.13 -50.21 20.15
CA ALA A 8 33.10 -50.78 19.31
C ALA A 8 32.45 -51.98 20.02
N ALA A 9 31.12 -52.08 19.96
CA ALA A 9 30.26 -53.29 20.02
C ALA A 9 28.82 -52.81 20.38
N ARG A 10 27.76 -52.86 19.55
CA ARG A 10 27.13 -53.93 18.73
C ARG A 10 26.75 -55.14 19.61
N ALA A 11 25.56 -55.73 19.65
CA ALA A 11 24.18 -55.46 19.20
C ALA A 11 23.28 -56.59 19.80
N ALA A 12 21.97 -56.38 19.95
CA ALA A 12 20.93 -57.44 19.89
C ALA A 12 19.56 -56.74 19.70
N ARG A 13 18.94 -56.72 18.51
CA ARG A 13 18.13 -57.76 17.83
C ARG A 13 16.84 -58.17 18.57
N GLY A 14 15.72 -57.61 18.11
CA GLY A 14 14.34 -58.14 18.18
C GLY A 14 13.65 -57.94 16.82
N PRO A 15 12.68 -58.77 16.42
CA PRO A 15 12.48 -59.19 15.03
C PRO A 15 11.51 -58.33 14.18
N ALA A 16 11.64 -58.51 12.87
CA ALA A 16 10.97 -57.84 11.77
C ALA A 16 9.57 -58.35 11.44
N LEU A 17 8.71 -57.46 10.94
CA LEU A 17 7.75 -57.71 9.85
C LEU A 17 7.59 -56.44 8.99
N LEU A 18 7.88 -56.57 7.70
CA LEU A 18 7.70 -55.60 6.59
C LEU A 18 6.25 -55.70 6.03
N PRO A 19 5.91 -55.10 4.87
CA PRO A 19 5.78 -53.68 4.51
C PRO A 19 4.36 -53.37 3.98
N ALA A 20 4.12 -52.11 3.56
CA ALA A 20 3.43 -51.73 2.31
C ALA A 20 2.28 -50.69 2.40
N VAL A 21 2.25 -49.88 1.34
CA VAL A 21 1.11 -49.17 0.72
C VAL A 21 0.71 -47.82 1.36
N LEU A 22 1.21 -46.69 0.83
CA LEU A 22 0.66 -45.91 -0.29
C LEU A 22 -0.45 -44.94 0.15
N ALA A 23 -0.14 -43.65 0.00
CA ALA A 23 -1.03 -42.51 -0.26
C ALA A 23 -2.42 -42.47 0.41
N ALA A 24 -2.57 -41.56 1.38
CA ALA A 24 -3.80 -40.80 1.56
C ALA A 24 -3.43 -39.34 1.86
N ARG A 25 -3.41 -38.52 0.81
CA ARG A 25 -4.33 -37.39 0.61
C ARG A 25 -4.12 -36.23 1.59
N THR A 26 -3.33 -35.26 1.11
CA THR A 26 -3.63 -33.82 1.13
C THR A 26 -4.94 -33.46 1.85
N GLY A 27 -4.81 -33.13 3.12
CA GLY A 27 -5.85 -32.51 3.95
C GLY A 27 -5.77 -30.99 3.98
N TYR A 28 -5.28 -30.34 2.92
CA TYR A 28 -5.61 -28.94 2.69
C TYR A 28 -7.03 -28.94 2.12
N LEU A 29 -8.00 -28.78 3.00
CA LEU A 29 -9.28 -28.23 2.63
C LEU A 29 -8.99 -26.84 2.04
N HIS A 30 -8.73 -26.80 0.74
CA HIS A 30 -9.00 -25.63 -0.07
C HIS A 30 -10.49 -25.38 0.11
N GLU A 31 -10.84 -24.42 0.96
CA GLU A 31 -12.13 -23.76 0.80
C GLU A 31 -12.19 -23.34 -0.68
N PRO A 32 -13.31 -23.63 -1.37
CA PRO A 32 -13.45 -23.20 -2.75
C PRO A 32 -13.21 -21.70 -2.78
N ILE A 33 -12.20 -21.28 -3.54
CA ILE A 33 -12.00 -19.89 -3.91
C ILE A 33 -13.35 -19.49 -4.53
N VAL A 34 -14.12 -18.68 -3.80
CA VAL A 34 -15.37 -18.14 -4.30
C VAL A 34 -15.00 -17.35 -5.54
N ALA A 35 -15.22 -17.95 -6.71
CA ALA A 35 -15.05 -17.31 -7.99
C ALA A 35 -16.04 -16.16 -8.05
N GLY A 36 -15.55 -14.93 -8.21
CA GLY A 36 -16.43 -13.81 -8.56
C GLY A 36 -16.01 -12.41 -8.15
N HIS A 37 -14.90 -12.18 -7.45
CA HIS A 37 -14.40 -10.81 -7.28
C HIS A 37 -13.31 -10.54 -8.33
N GLU A 38 -13.69 -9.77 -9.35
CA GLU A 38 -12.71 -9.14 -10.23
C GLU A 38 -11.70 -8.38 -9.36
N PRO A 39 -10.39 -8.44 -9.68
CA PRO A 39 -9.39 -7.74 -8.91
C PRO A 39 -9.69 -6.24 -8.90
N GLN A 40 -10.03 -5.71 -7.72
CA GLN A 40 -10.33 -4.30 -7.55
C GLN A 40 -9.08 -3.46 -7.82
N PRO A 41 -9.20 -2.34 -8.57
CA PRO A 41 -8.09 -1.40 -8.76
C PRO A 41 -7.49 -0.94 -7.43
N PHE A 42 -6.19 -1.15 -7.25
CA PHE A 42 -5.48 -0.69 -6.05
C PHE A 42 -5.17 0.80 -6.12
N VAL A 43 -5.50 1.51 -5.03
CA VAL A 43 -5.31 2.96 -4.89
C VAL A 43 -4.76 3.31 -3.51
N ILE A 44 -4.11 4.47 -3.37
CA ILE A 44 -3.68 5.01 -2.07
C ILE A 44 -4.22 6.42 -1.88
N GLY A 45 -4.40 6.86 -0.63
CA GLY A 45 -4.93 8.18 -0.32
C GLY A 45 -3.83 9.17 0.05
N TYR A 46 -4.05 10.45 -0.28
CA TYR A 46 -3.17 11.55 0.13
C TYR A 46 -3.95 12.79 0.55
N ILE A 47 -3.52 13.40 1.66
CA ILE A 47 -4.09 14.64 2.19
C ILE A 47 -2.95 15.58 2.57
N ASP A 48 -2.87 16.73 1.93
CA ASP A 48 -2.16 17.90 2.47
C ASP A 48 -3.04 18.58 3.54
N ALA A 49 -2.66 18.50 4.81
CA ALA A 49 -3.43 19.07 5.91
C ALA A 49 -3.39 20.60 5.94
N ALA A 50 -2.43 21.24 5.24
CA ALA A 50 -2.39 22.69 5.11
C ALA A 50 -3.55 23.25 4.27
N CYS A 51 -4.15 22.42 3.40
CA CYS A 51 -5.32 22.78 2.58
C CYS A 51 -6.66 22.65 3.33
N LEU A 52 -6.65 22.14 4.57
CA LEU A 52 -7.86 21.91 5.36
C LEU A 52 -8.05 22.99 6.44
N PRO A 53 -9.30 23.22 6.90
CA PRO A 53 -9.53 23.94 8.14
C PRO A 53 -8.75 23.32 9.29
N ARG A 54 -8.20 24.16 10.18
CA ARG A 54 -7.40 23.68 11.31
C ARG A 54 -8.23 22.74 12.21
N GLY A 55 -7.65 21.61 12.57
CA GLY A 55 -8.21 20.70 13.58
C GLY A 55 -8.26 19.25 13.13
N LYS A 56 -8.18 18.34 14.10
CA LYS A 56 -8.17 16.88 13.86
C LYS A 56 -9.48 16.39 13.20
N ALA A 57 -10.60 17.05 13.49
CA ALA A 57 -11.90 16.69 12.94
C ALA A 57 -11.96 16.86 11.41
N ALA A 58 -11.31 17.88 10.84
CA ALA A 58 -11.28 18.08 9.39
C ALA A 58 -10.55 16.93 8.69
N ILE A 59 -9.38 16.53 9.21
CA ILE A 59 -8.60 15.40 8.68
C ILE A 59 -9.38 14.10 8.78
N ALA A 60 -10.02 13.83 9.93
CA ALA A 60 -10.85 12.63 10.11
C ALA A 60 -12.00 12.56 9.11
N ARG A 61 -12.71 13.68 8.91
CA ARG A 61 -13.78 13.80 7.91
C ARG A 61 -13.26 13.55 6.50
N THR A 62 -12.11 14.13 6.13
CA THR A 62 -11.53 13.94 4.79
C THR A 62 -11.04 12.52 4.56
N ARG A 63 -10.52 11.83 5.59
CA ARG A 63 -10.20 10.39 5.51
C ARG A 63 -11.44 9.54 5.26
N LEU A 64 -12.53 9.84 5.96
CA LEU A 64 -13.81 9.18 5.75
C LEU A 64 -14.29 9.38 4.31
N GLN A 65 -14.24 10.60 3.78
CA GLN A 65 -14.62 10.90 2.39
C GLN A 65 -13.80 10.12 1.35
N LEU A 66 -12.49 9.97 1.55
CA LEU A 66 -11.66 9.16 0.66
C LEU A 66 -12.04 7.68 0.70
N THR A 67 -12.39 7.18 1.89
CA THR A 67 -12.80 5.79 2.11
C THR A 67 -14.16 5.54 1.45
N GLU A 68 -15.15 6.37 1.74
CA GLU A 68 -16.50 6.29 1.14
C GLU A 68 -16.44 6.37 -0.39
N PHE A 69 -15.58 7.23 -0.95
CA PHE A 69 -15.40 7.31 -2.39
C PHE A 69 -14.77 6.04 -2.97
N ALA A 70 -13.73 5.49 -2.32
CA ALA A 70 -13.12 4.25 -2.78
C ALA A 70 -14.10 3.08 -2.72
N ASP A 71 -14.89 2.98 -1.66
CA ASP A 71 -15.93 1.96 -1.51
C ASP A 71 -17.01 2.09 -2.60
N ALA A 72 -17.49 3.32 -2.84
CA ALA A 72 -18.50 3.61 -3.87
C ALA A 72 -18.02 3.31 -5.30
N GLU A 73 -16.71 3.44 -5.55
CA GLU A 73 -16.07 3.19 -6.85
C GLU A 73 -15.46 1.78 -6.94
N HIS A 74 -15.69 0.92 -5.94
CA HIS A 74 -15.14 -0.43 -5.85
C HIS A 74 -13.60 -0.49 -6.00
N LEU A 75 -12.91 0.47 -5.38
CA LEU A 75 -11.45 0.57 -5.37
C LEU A 75 -10.88 -0.03 -4.09
N ALA A 76 -9.80 -0.80 -4.23
CA ALA A 76 -9.05 -1.32 -3.08
C ALA A 76 -8.14 -0.21 -2.51
N LEU A 77 -8.65 0.52 -1.52
CA LEU A 77 -7.92 1.61 -0.86
C LEU A 77 -6.88 1.09 0.14
N GLY A 78 -5.62 1.40 -0.12
CA GLY A 78 -4.51 1.22 0.80
C GLY A 78 -4.41 2.34 1.84
N HIS A 79 -3.18 2.62 2.29
CA HIS A 79 -2.96 3.63 3.32
C HIS A 79 -3.29 5.06 2.83
N ILE A 80 -3.88 5.88 3.71
CA ILE A 80 -4.09 7.32 3.50
C ILE A 80 -2.97 8.12 4.20
N TYR A 81 -2.06 8.67 3.40
CA TYR A 81 -0.96 9.50 3.88
C TYR A 81 -1.42 10.94 4.15
N VAL A 82 -1.07 11.49 5.32
CA VAL A 82 -1.44 12.85 5.71
C VAL A 82 -0.18 13.65 5.96
N ASP A 83 0.04 14.69 5.16
CA ASP A 83 1.18 15.60 5.29
C ASP A 83 0.78 16.79 6.16
N TYR A 84 1.42 16.93 7.33
CA TYR A 84 1.13 18.00 8.27
C TYR A 84 2.07 19.18 8.04
N PRO A 85 1.58 20.43 8.15
CA PRO A 85 2.43 21.61 8.05
C PRO A 85 3.52 21.57 9.14
N GLY A 86 4.74 21.99 8.77
CA GLY A 86 5.89 22.00 9.66
C GLY A 86 6.70 20.69 9.70
N LEU A 87 6.22 19.60 9.06
CA LEU A 87 6.96 18.33 9.00
C LEU A 87 7.78 18.13 7.71
N GLY A 88 7.91 19.19 6.90
CA GLY A 88 8.76 19.21 5.71
C GLY A 88 8.46 18.10 4.70
N GLY A 89 7.18 17.83 4.42
CA GLY A 89 6.79 16.87 3.38
C GLY A 89 7.15 15.41 3.68
N SER A 90 7.37 15.03 4.95
CA SER A 90 7.80 13.68 5.31
C SER A 90 6.79 12.61 4.89
N SER A 91 5.50 12.81 5.15
CA SER A 91 4.44 11.87 4.73
C SER A 91 4.33 11.79 3.21
N PHE A 92 4.52 12.91 2.51
CA PHE A 92 4.53 12.94 1.05
C PHE A 92 5.68 12.10 0.47
N ARG A 93 6.87 12.15 1.07
CA ARG A 93 8.02 11.31 0.68
C ARG A 93 7.74 9.82 0.91
N VAL A 94 7.13 9.46 2.04
CA VAL A 94 6.72 8.07 2.29
C VAL A 94 5.68 7.61 1.27
N LEU A 95 4.75 8.49 0.87
CA LEU A 95 3.82 8.21 -0.22
C LEU A 95 4.54 7.92 -1.54
N LEU A 96 5.55 8.70 -1.93
CA LEU A 96 6.30 8.44 -3.17
C LEU A 96 6.98 7.06 -3.13
N ILE A 97 7.59 6.70 -2.00
CA ILE A 97 8.21 5.38 -1.81
C ILE A 97 7.17 4.26 -1.91
N ALA A 98 5.99 4.45 -1.29
CA ALA A 98 4.91 3.48 -1.35
C ALA A 98 4.33 3.35 -2.76
N ALA A 99 4.16 4.46 -3.48
CA ALA A 99 3.63 4.47 -4.84
C ALA A 99 4.59 3.78 -5.82
N ASP A 100 5.89 4.03 -5.71
CA ASP A 100 6.91 3.35 -6.51
C ASP A 100 6.95 1.83 -6.22
N ARG A 101 6.88 1.45 -4.94
CA ARG A 101 6.95 0.04 -4.52
C ARG A 101 5.71 -0.77 -4.87
N TYR A 102 4.52 -0.22 -4.66
CA TYR A 102 3.25 -0.94 -4.75
C TYR A 102 2.47 -0.65 -6.04
N ASN A 103 2.94 0.29 -6.87
CA ASN A 103 2.36 0.65 -8.17
C ASN A 103 0.83 0.81 -8.14
N PRO A 104 0.27 1.70 -7.28
CA PRO A 104 -1.16 1.98 -7.30
C PRO A 104 -1.56 2.59 -8.64
N GLN A 105 -2.76 2.27 -9.12
CA GLN A 105 -3.28 2.86 -10.36
C GLN A 105 -3.56 4.35 -10.16
N HIS A 106 -4.09 4.70 -8.98
CA HIS A 106 -4.42 6.08 -8.62
C HIS A 106 -3.95 6.48 -7.23
N ILE A 107 -3.61 7.75 -7.11
CA ILE A 107 -3.49 8.44 -5.82
C ILE A 107 -4.73 9.29 -5.65
N LEU A 108 -5.59 8.91 -4.70
CA LEU A 108 -6.81 9.63 -4.38
C LEU A 108 -6.48 10.86 -3.53
N VAL A 109 -6.98 12.02 -3.95
CA VAL A 109 -6.81 13.29 -3.24
C VAL A 109 -8.17 13.97 -3.06
N PRO A 110 -8.41 14.76 -2.00
CA PRO A 110 -9.68 15.45 -1.83
C PRO A 110 -9.95 16.45 -2.98
N SER A 111 -8.90 17.18 -3.39
CA SER A 111 -8.89 18.09 -4.55
C SER A 111 -7.47 18.25 -5.08
N LEU A 112 -7.32 18.83 -6.29
CA LEU A 112 -6.00 19.09 -6.88
C LEU A 112 -5.16 20.07 -6.07
N ALA A 113 -5.79 20.95 -5.29
CA ALA A 113 -5.06 21.90 -4.42
C ALA A 113 -4.12 21.20 -3.42
N HIS A 114 -4.40 19.95 -3.04
CA HIS A 114 -3.52 19.18 -2.15
C HIS A 114 -2.20 18.76 -2.81
N VAL A 115 -2.12 18.79 -4.15
CA VAL A 115 -0.90 18.39 -4.89
C VAL A 115 -0.30 19.49 -5.75
N GLU A 116 -0.99 20.62 -5.92
CA GLU A 116 -0.51 21.80 -6.63
C GLU A 116 0.45 22.65 -5.78
N THR A 117 0.55 22.38 -4.48
CA THR A 117 1.50 23.05 -3.58
C THR A 117 2.92 22.51 -3.73
N PRO A 118 3.96 23.34 -3.53
CA PRO A 118 5.36 22.88 -3.53
C PRO A 118 5.60 21.78 -2.50
N ALA A 119 6.28 20.71 -2.90
CA ALA A 119 6.38 19.48 -2.10
C ALA A 119 7.18 19.67 -0.80
N ASP A 120 8.33 20.33 -0.88
CA ASP A 120 9.13 20.77 0.26
C ASP A 120 10.24 21.74 -0.22
N VAL A 121 11.04 22.24 0.72
CA VAL A 121 12.17 23.14 0.44
C VAL A 121 13.27 22.48 -0.42
N ARG A 122 13.42 21.15 -0.36
CA ARG A 122 14.48 20.42 -1.08
C ARG A 122 14.18 20.29 -2.58
N HIS A 123 12.91 20.24 -2.94
CA HIS A 123 12.46 20.15 -4.33
C HIS A 123 12.15 21.53 -4.95
N GLY A 124 12.49 22.61 -4.25
CA GLY A 124 12.37 23.98 -4.75
C GLY A 124 10.92 24.34 -5.09
N THR A 125 10.67 24.68 -6.35
CA THR A 125 9.34 25.09 -6.84
C THR A 125 8.51 23.93 -7.37
N GLN A 126 9.03 22.70 -7.36
CA GLN A 126 8.31 21.57 -7.94
C GLN A 126 7.08 21.22 -7.09
N THR A 127 5.95 21.03 -7.78
CA THR A 127 4.71 20.65 -7.12
C THR A 127 4.73 19.17 -6.73
N ARG A 128 3.92 18.80 -5.75
CA ARG A 128 3.72 17.39 -5.39
C ARG A 128 3.21 16.57 -6.57
N GLN A 129 2.36 17.14 -7.41
CA GLN A 129 1.85 16.49 -8.61
C GLN A 129 2.98 16.19 -9.62
N GLU A 130 3.87 17.15 -9.86
CA GLU A 130 5.04 16.95 -10.75
C GLU A 130 5.94 15.82 -10.23
N LEU A 131 6.17 15.75 -8.92
CA LEU A 131 6.97 14.67 -8.33
C LEU A 131 6.27 13.32 -8.44
N ILE A 132 4.95 13.24 -8.21
CA ILE A 132 4.19 11.99 -8.43
C ILE A 132 4.34 11.54 -9.89
N GLN A 133 4.18 12.44 -10.86
CA GLN A 133 4.29 12.12 -12.29
C GLN A 133 5.71 11.67 -12.68
N ARG A 134 6.74 12.25 -12.05
CA ARG A 134 8.13 11.92 -12.37
C ARG A 134 8.62 10.61 -11.75
N HIS A 135 8.12 10.28 -10.55
CA HIS A 135 8.65 9.20 -9.74
C HIS A 135 7.74 7.97 -9.65
N THR A 136 6.53 8.03 -10.20
CA THR A 136 5.55 6.95 -10.08
C THR A 136 4.77 6.79 -11.38
N LEU A 137 4.15 5.62 -11.57
CA LEU A 137 3.21 5.38 -12.66
C LEU A 137 1.75 5.76 -12.29
N ALA A 138 1.52 6.20 -11.06
CA ALA A 138 0.20 6.45 -10.53
C ALA A 138 -0.38 7.78 -11.07
N LYS A 139 -1.68 7.79 -11.38
CA LYS A 139 -2.39 9.02 -11.76
C LYS A 139 -3.04 9.67 -10.55
N VAL A 140 -2.90 10.97 -10.39
CA VAL A 140 -3.64 11.72 -9.36
C VAL A 140 -5.13 11.77 -9.75
N ARG A 141 -6.01 11.34 -8.85
CA ARG A 141 -7.46 11.37 -9.03
C ARG A 141 -8.12 12.16 -7.88
N PRO A 142 -8.65 13.37 -8.13
CA PRO A 142 -9.41 14.10 -7.13
C PRO A 142 -10.79 13.46 -6.90
N LEU A 143 -11.32 13.54 -5.68
CA LEU A 143 -12.68 13.11 -5.35
C LEU A 143 -13.74 13.88 -6.16
N SER A 144 -13.45 15.15 -6.44
CA SER A 144 -14.32 16.00 -7.24
C SER A 144 -13.87 15.98 -8.71
N GLY A 145 -14.50 15.15 -9.53
CA GLY A 145 -14.27 15.09 -10.98
C GLY A 145 -14.65 16.35 -11.78
N LYS A 146 -14.95 17.50 -11.15
CA LYS A 146 -15.15 18.78 -11.83
C LYS A 146 -13.92 19.66 -11.64
N ARG A 147 -13.14 19.82 -12.72
CA ARG A 147 -12.18 20.93 -12.85
C ARG A 147 -12.88 22.22 -12.39
N PRO A 148 -12.22 23.10 -11.62
CA PRO A 148 -12.66 24.49 -11.56
C PRO A 148 -12.70 24.98 -13.02
N ARG A 149 -13.86 25.44 -13.51
CA ARG A 149 -13.90 26.23 -14.74
C ARG A 149 -12.98 27.40 -14.47
N THR A 150 -11.79 27.40 -15.07
CA THR A 150 -10.96 28.59 -15.17
C THR A 150 -11.87 29.71 -15.65
N ALA A 151 -12.12 30.69 -14.78
CA ALA A 151 -12.73 31.94 -15.17
C ALA A 151 -11.84 32.49 -16.29
N ARG A 152 -12.35 32.47 -17.53
CA ARG A 152 -11.78 33.32 -18.58
C ARG A 152 -12.03 34.74 -18.09
N SER A 153 -10.96 35.42 -17.69
CA SER A 153 -10.97 36.87 -17.55
C SER A 153 -11.52 37.48 -18.83
N ALA A 154 -12.47 38.39 -18.65
CA ALA A 154 -13.01 39.26 -19.69
C ALA A 154 -11.93 40.13 -20.31
#